data_AF-A0A970ZEG2-F1
#
_entry.id   AF-A0A970ZEG2-F1
#
_cell.length_a   1.000
_cell.length_b   1.000
_cell.length_c   1.000
_cell.angle_alpha   90.00
_cell.angle_beta   90.00
_cell.angle_gamma   90.00
#
_symmetry.space_group_name_H-M   'P 1'
#
loop_
_entity.id
_entity.type
_entity.pdbx_description
1 polymer ?
#
loop_
_entity_poly.entity_id
_entity_poly.type
_entity_poly.pdbx_seq_one_letter_code
_entity_poly.pdbx_strand_id
1 'polypeptide(L)'
;MAYYLEDINRRASNDPEGFIRECDAEYDAKIRHAADMIIQNHERSPIVLISGPSGSGKTTTSKKIEEELRKRGIMTHALAMDSYFRTVDENSPRTEDGKIDLES
;
A
#
# COMPACT_ATOMS: atom_id res chain seq x y z
N MET A 1 2.14 8.59 -17.19
CA MET A 1 2.87 9.81 -17.61
C MET A 1 4.29 9.69 -17.07
N ALA A 2 5.31 9.85 -17.91
CA ALA A 2 6.68 10.03 -17.40
C ALA A 2 6.82 11.49 -16.99
N TYR A 3 7.04 11.75 -15.70
CA TYR A 3 7.22 13.11 -15.21
C TYR A 3 8.68 13.53 -15.44
N TYR A 4 8.89 14.64 -16.15
CA TYR A 4 10.21 15.27 -16.22
C TYR A 4 10.42 16.13 -14.96
N LEU A 5 11.65 16.14 -14.42
CA LEU A 5 11.97 16.90 -13.21
C LEU A 5 11.63 18.39 -13.35
N GLU A 6 11.82 18.95 -14.54
CA GLU A 6 11.47 20.33 -14.87
C GLU A 6 9.97 20.60 -14.73
N ASP A 7 9.13 19.66 -15.19
CA ASP A 7 7.68 19.78 -15.08
C ASP A 7 7.20 19.69 -13.63
N ILE A 8 7.80 18.79 -12.84
CA ILE A 8 7.52 18.67 -11.40
C ILE A 8 7.86 19.98 -10.70
N ASN A 9 9.06 20.51 -10.92
CA ASN A 9 9.51 21.75 -10.28
C ASN A 9 8.64 22.94 -10.67
N ARG A 10 8.28 23.06 -11.95
CA ARG A 10 7.39 24.11 -12.45
C ARG A 10 6.01 24.03 -11.77
N ARG A 11 5.42 22.85 -11.71
CA ARG A 11 4.09 22.65 -11.12
C ARG A 11 4.09 22.87 -9.61
N ALA A 12 5.10 22.36 -8.91
CA ALA A 12 5.27 22.57 -7.48
C ALA A 12 5.45 24.06 -7.11
N SER A 13 6.06 24.85 -7.99
CA SER A 13 6.28 26.29 -7.75
C SER A 13 5.06 27.15 -8.12
N ASN A 14 4.37 26.82 -9.21
CA ASN A 14 3.32 27.66 -9.77
C ASN A 14 1.91 27.33 -9.24
N ASP A 15 1.62 26.04 -9.05
CA ASP A 15 0.32 25.57 -8.56
C ASP A 15 0.48 24.23 -7.81
N PRO A 16 1.10 24.25 -6.61
CA PRO A 16 1.30 23.02 -5.84
C PRO A 16 -0.01 22.33 -5.44
N GLU A 17 -1.07 23.08 -5.16
CA GLU A 17 -2.36 22.49 -4.78
C GLU A 17 -3.01 21.76 -5.96
N GLY A 18 -3.07 22.39 -7.13
CA GLY A 18 -3.58 21.75 -8.35
C GLY A 18 -2.74 20.54 -8.74
N PHE A 19 -1.41 20.62 -8.60
CA PHE A 19 -0.53 19.50 -8.89
C PHE A 19 -0.77 18.29 -7.97
N ILE A 20 -0.91 18.51 -6.66
CA ILE A 20 -1.23 17.43 -5.71
C ILE A 20 -2.59 16.82 -6.05
N ARG A 21 -3.60 17.65 -6.30
CA ARG A 21 -4.96 17.20 -6.64
C ARG A 21 -4.99 16.33 -7.90
N GLU A 22 -4.24 16.70 -8.93
CA GLU A 22 -4.08 15.90 -10.14
C GLU A 22 -3.39 14.56 -9.85
N CYS A 23 -2.30 14.56 -9.07
CA CYS A 23 -1.59 13.35 -8.67
C CYS A 23 -2.51 12.38 -7.91
N ASP A 24 -3.28 12.88 -6.95
CA ASP A 24 -4.24 12.09 -6.18
C ASP A 24 -5.34 11.52 -7.08
N ALA A 25 -5.87 12.33 -8.01
CA ALA A 25 -6.87 11.88 -8.96
C ALA A 25 -6.33 10.77 -9.89
N GLU A 26 -5.09 10.89 -10.36
CA GLU A 26 -4.43 9.84 -11.14
C GLU A 26 -4.24 8.56 -10.31
N TYR A 27 -3.83 8.69 -9.05
CA TYR A 27 -3.65 7.54 -8.17
C TYR A 27 -4.97 6.83 -7.87
N ASP A 28 -6.02 7.56 -7.55
CA ASP A 28 -7.36 7.01 -7.31
C ASP A 28 -7.97 6.40 -8.59
N ALA A 29 -7.63 6.92 -9.79
CA ALA A 29 -7.99 6.26 -11.05
C ALA A 29 -7.31 4.89 -11.21
N LYS A 30 -6.03 4.76 -10.84
CA LYS A 30 -5.30 3.48 -10.86
C LYS A 30 -5.89 2.47 -9.86
N ILE A 31 -6.27 2.92 -8.67
CA ILE A 31 -6.94 2.07 -7.67
C ILE A 31 -8.27 1.54 -8.21
N ARG A 32 -9.10 2.41 -8.79
CA ARG A 32 -10.37 2.03 -9.42
C ARG A 32 -10.18 1.00 -10.53
N HIS A 33 -9.18 1.21 -11.38
CA HIS A 33 -8.85 0.29 -12.45
C HIS A 33 -8.39 -1.09 -11.92
N ALA A 34 -7.55 -1.12 -10.88
CA ALA A 34 -7.16 -2.37 -10.25
C ALA A 34 -8.37 -3.10 -9.64
N ALA A 35 -9.28 -2.37 -8.99
CA ALA A 35 -10.52 -2.94 -8.46
C ALA A 35 -11.40 -3.51 -9.59
N ASP A 36 -11.53 -2.83 -10.74
CA ASP A 36 -12.25 -3.36 -11.91
C ASP A 36 -11.69 -4.71 -12.35
N MET A 37 -10.37 -4.81 -12.48
CA MET A 37 -9.69 -6.04 -12.89
C MET A 37 -9.93 -7.18 -11.88
N ILE A 38 -9.87 -6.87 -10.58
CA ILE A 38 -10.12 -7.86 -9.52
C ILE A 38 -11.57 -8.36 -9.61
N ILE A 39 -12.55 -7.45 -9.70
CA ILE A 39 -13.98 -7.80 -9.79
C ILE A 39 -14.24 -8.67 -11.03
N GLN A 40 -13.65 -8.35 -12.17
CA GLN A 40 -13.86 -9.13 -13.40
C GLN A 40 -13.32 -10.57 -13.30
N ASN A 41 -12.36 -10.83 -12.42
CA ASN A 41 -11.68 -12.13 -12.33
C ASN A 41 -11.92 -12.88 -11.00
N HIS A 42 -12.61 -12.27 -10.03
CA HIS A 42 -12.67 -12.77 -8.65
C HIS A 42 -13.27 -14.18 -8.51
N GLU A 43 -14.23 -14.56 -9.37
CA GLU A 43 -14.81 -15.92 -9.36
C GLU A 43 -13.78 -17.01 -9.68
N ARG A 44 -12.80 -16.68 -10.54
CA ARG A 44 -11.73 -17.60 -10.94
C ARG A 44 -10.48 -17.46 -10.08
N SER A 45 -10.19 -16.25 -9.61
CA SER A 45 -9.01 -15.92 -8.82
C SER A 45 -9.39 -14.96 -7.69
N PRO A 46 -9.83 -15.50 -6.54
CA PRO A 46 -10.29 -14.68 -5.42
C PRO A 46 -9.14 -14.10 -4.58
N ILE A 47 -7.89 -14.51 -4.83
CA ILE A 47 -6.73 -14.10 -4.06
C ILE A 47 -5.91 -13.08 -4.84
N VAL A 48 -5.67 -11.92 -4.23
CA VAL A 48 -4.83 -10.85 -4.78
C VAL A 48 -3.56 -10.75 -3.94
N LEU A 49 -2.41 -10.85 -4.60
CA LEU A 49 -1.10 -10.72 -3.95
C LEU A 49 -0.46 -9.39 -4.33
N ILE A 50 -0.12 -8.58 -3.33
CA ILE A 50 0.52 -7.27 -3.52
C ILE A 50 1.97 -7.38 -3.03
N SER A 51 2.92 -7.28 -3.95
CA SER A 51 4.35 -7.37 -3.69
C SER A 51 5.08 -6.06 -4.05
N GLY A 52 6.30 -5.90 -3.54
CA GLY A 52 7.10 -4.69 -3.74
C GLY A 52 8.12 -4.48 -2.60
N PRO A 53 9.17 -3.67 -2.84
CA PRO A 53 10.21 -3.41 -1.84
C PRO A 53 9.64 -2.70 -0.60
N SER A 54 10.39 -2.71 0.51
CA SER A 54 9.99 -1.95 1.71
C SER A 54 9.80 -0.46 1.38
N GLY A 55 8.81 0.19 1.99
CA GLY A 55 8.49 1.60 1.74
C GLY A 55 7.77 1.91 0.41
N SER A 56 7.52 0.95 -0.48
CA SER A 56 6.84 1.18 -1.77
C SER A 56 5.33 1.47 -1.69
N GLY A 57 4.74 1.51 -0.49
CA GLY A 57 3.32 1.81 -0.30
C GLY A 57 2.37 0.61 -0.49
N LYS A 58 2.87 -0.64 -0.37
CA LYS A 58 2.05 -1.87 -0.45
C LYS A 58 0.83 -1.82 0.45
N THR A 59 1.04 -1.57 1.74
CA THR A 59 -0.01 -1.54 2.77
C THR A 59 -1.03 -0.43 2.52
N THR A 60 -0.59 0.72 2.03
CA THR A 60 -1.49 1.83 1.67
C THR A 60 -2.34 1.47 0.45
N THR A 61 -1.70 0.88 -0.56
CA THR A 61 -2.37 0.48 -1.81
C THR A 61 -3.37 -0.65 -1.55
N SER A 62 -3.02 -1.64 -0.72
CA SER A 62 -3.93 -2.75 -0.38
C SER A 62 -5.18 -2.26 0.32
N LYS A 63 -5.04 -1.35 1.30
CA LYS A 63 -6.17 -0.73 2.01
C LYS A 63 -7.09 0.07 1.07
N LYS A 64 -6.51 0.88 0.18
CA LYS A 64 -7.30 1.65 -0.80
C LYS A 64 -8.07 0.75 -1.78
N ILE A 65 -7.48 -0.37 -2.22
CA ILE A 65 -8.17 -1.35 -3.06
C ILE A 65 -9.30 -2.02 -2.27
N GLU A 66 -9.05 -2.45 -1.04
CA GLU A 66 -10.07 -3.04 -0.15
C GLU A 66 -11.26 -2.07 0.07
N GLU A 67 -10.98 -0.79 0.34
CA GLU A 67 -12.02 0.22 0.46
C GLU A 67 -12.85 0.40 -0.82
N GLU A 68 -12.20 0.39 -1.98
CA GLU A 68 -12.87 0.54 -3.28
C GLU A 68 -13.72 -0.68 -3.63
N LEU A 69 -13.23 -1.89 -3.36
CA LEU A 69 -14.00 -3.12 -3.52
C LEU A 69 -15.22 -3.15 -2.59
N ARG A 70 -15.04 -2.74 -1.33
CA ARG A 70 -16.13 -2.64 -0.35
C ARG A 70 -17.20 -1.63 -0.78
N LYS A 71 -16.81 -0.46 -1.30
CA LYS A 71 -17.77 0.53 -1.85
C LYS A 71 -18.63 -0.05 -2.98
N ARG A 72 -18.13 -1.06 -3.69
CA ARG A 72 -18.80 -1.73 -4.81
C ARG A 72 -19.54 -3.01 -4.38
N GLY A 73 -19.67 -3.24 -3.08
CA GLY A 73 -20.39 -4.38 -2.51
C GLY A 73 -19.61 -5.69 -2.50
N ILE A 74 -18.31 -5.67 -2.79
CA ILE A 74 -17.45 -6.85 -2.71
C ILE A 74 -16.75 -6.87 -1.35
N MET A 75 -17.04 -7.91 -0.58
CA MET A 75 -16.37 -8.13 0.71
C MET A 75 -14.99 -8.72 0.48
N THR A 76 -13.96 -8.08 1.05
CA THR A 76 -12.57 -8.55 1.01
C THR A 76 -11.95 -8.55 2.39
N HIS A 77 -10.90 -9.34 2.58
CA HIS A 77 -10.11 -9.38 3.81
C HIS A 77 -8.63 -9.15 3.47
N ALA A 78 -8.07 -8.03 3.92
CA ALA A 78 -6.63 -7.80 3.80
C ALA A 78 -5.85 -8.61 4.85
N LEU A 79 -4.88 -9.41 4.39
CA LEU A 79 -3.93 -10.13 5.25
C LEU A 79 -2.54 -9.52 5.06
N ALA A 80 -1.97 -8.96 6.13
CA ALA A 80 -0.59 -8.49 6.14
C ALA A 80 0.34 -9.66 6.50
N MET A 81 1.19 -10.07 5.56
CA MET A 81 2.17 -11.15 5.78
C MET A 81 3.50 -10.64 6.34
N ASP A 82 3.70 -9.32 6.35
CA ASP A 82 4.97 -8.65 6.69
C ASP A 82 5.03 -8.12 8.13
N SER A 83 4.10 -8.53 8.99
CA SER A 83 4.15 -8.23 10.43
C SER A 83 5.08 -9.21 11.16
N TYR A 84 6.38 -9.16 10.82
CA TYR A 84 7.43 -9.94 11.50
C TYR A 84 7.83 -9.35 12.86
N PHE A 85 7.37 -8.14 13.19
CA PHE A 85 7.67 -7.51 14.46
C PHE A 85 6.85 -8.14 15.57
N ARG A 86 7.51 -8.97 16.38
CA ARG A 86 6.97 -9.42 17.65
C ARG A 86 6.93 -8.23 18.60
N THR A 87 5.81 -8.02 19.30
CA THR A 87 5.78 -7.04 20.40
C THR A 87 6.82 -7.45 21.43
N VAL A 88 7.79 -6.58 21.67
CA VAL A 88 8.78 -6.80 22.73
C VAL A 88 8.06 -6.70 24.07
N ASP A 89 8.13 -7.77 24.84
CA ASP A 89 7.57 -7.91 26.17
C ASP A 89 8.60 -8.50 27.14
N GLU A 90 8.18 -8.71 28.38
CA GLU A 90 9.04 -9.26 29.44
C GLU A 90 9.52 -10.70 29.13
N ASN A 91 8.82 -11.41 28.24
CA ASN A 91 9.12 -12.79 27.84
C ASN A 91 9.92 -12.87 26.54
N SER A 92 10.27 -11.73 25.95
CA SER A 92 11.02 -11.70 24.69
C SER A 92 12.42 -12.28 24.90
N PRO A 93 12.89 -13.15 23.98
CA PRO A 93 14.19 -13.80 24.09
C PRO A 93 15.30 -12.80 24.37
N ARG A 94 16.27 -13.19 25.18
CA ARG A 94 17.40 -12.34 25.56
C ARG A 94 18.70 -12.98 25.08
N THR A 95 19.63 -12.15 24.64
CA THR A 95 21.02 -12.56 24.38
C THR A 95 21.72 -12.90 25.70
N GLU A 96 22.90 -13.54 25.63
CA GLU A 96 23.72 -13.83 26.82
C GLU A 96 24.07 -12.56 27.64
N ASP A 97 24.11 -11.40 27.00
CA ASP A 97 24.32 -10.08 27.63
C ASP A 97 23.03 -9.44 28.19
N GLY A 98 21.89 -10.14 28.18
CA GLY A 98 20.61 -9.66 28.69
C GLY A 98 19.86 -8.66 27.80
N LYS A 99 20.34 -8.39 26.58
CA LYS A 99 19.65 -7.54 25.60
C LYS A 99 18.53 -8.32 24.92
N ILE A 100 17.54 -7.61 24.39
CA ILE A 100 16.46 -8.24 23.61
C ILE A 100 17.08 -8.83 22.34
N ASP A 101 16.84 -10.11 22.13
CA ASP A 101 17.21 -10.83 20.93
C ASP A 101 16.09 -10.70 19.90
N LEU A 102 16.36 -9.90 18.85
CA LEU A 102 15.42 -9.57 17.77
C LEU A 102 15.69 -10.37 16.49
N GLU A 103 16.74 -11.20 16.47
CA GLU A 103 17.26 -11.87 15.27
C GLU A 103 17.05 -13.40 15.30
N SER A 104 16.32 -13.91 16.30
CA SER A 104 16.03 -15.34 16.51
C SER A 104 14.59 -15.73 16.16
#